data_AF-Q2CHA2-F1
#
_entry.id   AF-Q2CHA2-F1
#
_cell.length_a   1.000
_cell.length_b   1.000
_cell.length_c   1.000
_cell.angle_alpha   90.00
_cell.angle_beta   90.00
_cell.angle_gamma   90.00
#
_symmetry.space_group_name_H-M   'P 1'
#
loop_
_entity.id
_entity.type
_entity.pdbx_description
1 polymer ?
#
loop_
_entity_poly.entity_id
_entity_poly.type
_entity_poly.pdbx_seq_one_letter_code
_entity_poly.pdbx_strand_id
1 'polypeptide(L)'
;MIRRSKADPFGEGRIAFTSSRSRELVDAWLIWRGPNIVPLFCPIYQGKAIKRSLSCTSVKRLIKEAASAAGLDPSVVADFSGHSLRVGAAQDLLGAGQDTASIMRAGGWKSVNVLARYLEQAEHNVWV
;
A
#
# COMPACT_ATOMS: atom_id res chain seq x y z
N MET A 1 8.70 4.02 10.00
CA MET A 1 9.91 4.45 9.26
C MET A 1 10.19 3.46 8.14
N ILE A 2 10.37 3.95 6.91
CA ILE A 2 10.82 3.19 5.75
C ILE A 2 12.33 3.40 5.67
N ARG A 3 13.12 2.35 5.89
CA ARG A 3 14.59 2.45 6.03
C ARG A 3 15.33 2.61 4.70
N ARG A 4 14.75 2.15 3.59
CA ARG A 4 15.34 2.24 2.26
C ARG A 4 14.23 2.14 1.21
N SER A 5 14.37 2.84 0.11
CA SER A 5 13.47 2.72 -1.04
C SER A 5 14.26 2.70 -2.35
N LYS A 6 13.65 2.24 -3.45
CA LYS A 6 14.28 2.24 -4.77
C LYS A 6 14.72 3.64 -5.21
N ALA A 7 14.02 4.68 -4.76
CA ALA A 7 14.32 6.07 -5.10
C ALA A 7 15.22 6.76 -4.06
N ASP A 8 15.78 6.01 -3.10
CA ASP A 8 16.63 6.49 -2.01
C ASP A 8 18.01 5.83 -2.09
N PRO A 9 18.88 6.31 -3.00
CA PRO A 9 20.21 5.73 -3.22
C PRO A 9 21.15 5.94 -2.02
N PHE A 10 20.89 6.94 -1.17
CA PHE A 10 21.71 7.27 0.00
C PHE A 10 21.21 6.62 1.29
N GLY A 11 19.98 6.08 1.31
CA GLY A 11 19.45 5.35 2.46
C GLY A 11 19.01 6.26 3.61
N GLU A 12 18.69 7.52 3.31
CA GLU A 12 18.17 8.50 4.27
C GLU A 12 16.87 8.03 4.93
N GLY A 13 16.12 7.16 4.23
CA GLY A 13 14.84 6.67 4.67
C GLY A 13 13.77 7.75 4.67
N ARG A 14 12.55 7.38 5.07
CA ARG A 14 11.46 8.34 5.28
C ARG A 14 10.47 7.88 6.33
N ILE A 15 9.81 8.84 6.97
CA ILE A 15 8.64 8.55 7.79
C ILE A 15 7.41 8.59 6.87
N ALA A 16 6.61 7.53 6.92
CA ALA A 16 5.30 7.49 6.32
C ALA A 16 4.29 7.41 7.45
N PHE A 17 3.29 8.28 7.40
CA PHE A 17 2.19 8.28 8.36
C PHE A 17 1.10 7.33 7.89
N THR A 18 0.40 6.75 8.86
CA THR A 18 -0.74 5.85 8.65
C THR A 18 -1.89 6.32 9.53
N SER A 19 -3.12 5.93 9.19
CA SER A 19 -4.27 6.23 10.04
C SER A 19 -4.17 5.52 11.40
N SER A 20 -4.95 6.01 12.37
CA SER A 20 -5.16 5.34 13.66
C SER A 20 -5.63 3.90 13.47
N ARG A 21 -6.54 3.68 12.53
CA ARG A 21 -7.07 2.36 12.20
C ARG A 21 -5.98 1.40 11.71
N SER A 22 -5.09 1.84 10.82
CA SER A 22 -3.98 1.01 10.37
C SER A 22 -3.02 0.66 11.51
N ARG A 23 -2.75 1.61 12.40
CA ARG A 23 -1.93 1.37 13.60
C ARG A 23 -2.54 0.29 14.48
N GLU A 24 -3.82 0.38 14.82
CA GLU A 24 -4.52 -0.61 15.65
C GLU A 24 -4.46 -2.03 15.06
N LEU A 25 -4.66 -2.14 13.75
CA LEU A 25 -4.58 -3.43 13.05
C LEU A 25 -3.16 -4.01 13.06
N VAL A 26 -2.16 -3.15 12.88
CA VAL A 26 -0.75 -3.56 12.95
C VAL A 26 -0.39 -3.98 14.38
N ASP A 27 -0.86 -3.25 15.40
CA ASP A 27 -0.60 -3.58 16.80
C ASP A 27 -1.20 -4.95 17.16
N ALA A 28 -2.47 -5.19 16.79
CA ALA A 28 -3.12 -6.49 16.98
C ALA A 28 -2.37 -7.63 16.28
N TRP A 29 -1.88 -7.37 15.06
CA TRP A 29 -1.04 -8.31 14.32
C TRP A 29 0.29 -8.59 15.02
N LEU A 30 0.98 -7.55 15.50
CA LEU A 30 2.25 -7.66 16.23
C LEU A 30 2.10 -8.50 17.50
N ILE A 31 1.01 -8.30 18.24
CA ILE A 31 0.66 -9.09 19.44
C ILE A 31 0.45 -10.55 19.06
N TRP A 32 -0.35 -10.84 18.03
CA TRP A 32 -0.65 -12.20 17.61
C TRP A 32 0.58 -12.95 17.07
N ARG A 33 1.39 -12.31 16.22
CA ARG A 33 2.57 -12.97 15.62
C ARG A 33 3.71 -13.18 16.61
N GLY A 34 3.74 -12.41 17.70
CA GLY A 34 4.78 -12.40 18.72
C GLY A 34 6.07 -11.63 18.34
N PRO A 35 6.96 -11.39 19.32
CA PRO A 35 8.10 -10.47 19.17
C PRO A 35 9.29 -11.06 18.38
N ASN A 36 9.34 -12.38 18.20
CA ASN A 36 10.53 -13.10 17.74
C ASN A 36 10.71 -13.14 16.21
N ILE A 37 9.97 -12.30 15.46
CA ILE A 37 10.05 -12.20 13.99
C ILE A 37 10.46 -10.76 13.64
N VAL A 38 11.60 -10.64 12.95
CA VAL A 38 12.18 -9.33 12.60
C VAL A 38 11.38 -8.61 11.50
N PRO A 39 10.98 -9.26 10.39
CA PRO A 39 10.10 -8.61 9.40
C PRO A 39 8.76 -8.19 10.00
N LEU A 40 8.24 -7.02 9.62
CA LEU A 40 6.94 -6.53 10.08
C LEU A 40 5.82 -7.52 9.74
N PHE A 41 5.84 -8.04 8.51
CA PHE A 41 4.91 -9.04 8.02
C PHE A 41 5.64 -10.31 7.63
N CYS A 42 5.01 -11.44 7.90
CA CYS A 42 5.56 -12.77 7.67
C CYS A 42 4.47 -13.76 7.23
N PRO A 43 4.83 -14.84 6.52
CA PRO A 43 3.86 -15.87 6.14
C PRO A 43 3.25 -16.56 7.36
N ILE A 44 1.99 -17.00 7.21
CA ILE A 44 1.29 -17.85 8.15
C ILE A 44 1.19 -19.25 7.54
N TYR A 45 1.57 -20.28 8.28
CA TYR A 45 1.42 -21.66 7.88
C TYR A 45 0.80 -22.47 9.02
N GLN A 46 -0.33 -23.13 8.74
CA GLN A 46 -1.10 -23.89 9.73
C GLN A 46 -1.35 -23.10 11.03
N GLY A 47 -1.77 -21.84 10.90
CA GLY A 47 -2.06 -20.96 12.05
C GLY A 47 -0.82 -20.42 12.79
N LYS A 48 0.39 -20.66 12.28
CA LYS A 48 1.64 -20.19 12.92
C LYS A 48 2.39 -19.19 12.06
N ALA A 49 2.89 -18.13 12.68
CA ALA A 49 3.74 -17.14 12.04
C ALA A 49 5.15 -17.71 11.78
N ILE A 50 5.65 -17.57 10.55
CA ILE A 50 6.93 -18.14 10.11
C ILE A 50 8.00 -17.05 10.06
N LYS A 51 9.19 -17.30 10.63
CA LYS A 51 10.31 -16.34 10.71
C LYS A 51 11.00 -16.06 9.35
N ARG A 52 10.26 -15.52 8.39
CA ARG A 52 10.79 -15.07 7.08
C ARG A 52 9.97 -13.90 6.54
N SER A 53 10.54 -13.16 5.59
CA SER A 53 9.81 -12.10 4.88
C SER A 53 8.72 -12.67 3.99
N LEU A 54 7.64 -11.90 3.80
CA LEU A 54 6.66 -12.17 2.74
C LEU A 54 7.29 -11.94 1.37
N SER A 55 6.95 -12.79 0.41
CA SER A 55 7.26 -12.55 -1.00
C SER A 55 6.26 -11.57 -1.62
N CYS A 56 6.69 -10.80 -2.62
CA CYS A 56 5.80 -9.94 -3.40
C CYS A 56 4.65 -10.72 -4.05
N THR A 57 4.90 -11.98 -4.44
CA THR A 57 3.88 -12.87 -4.99
C THR A 57 2.80 -13.22 -3.97
N SER A 58 3.17 -13.42 -2.71
CA SER A 58 2.21 -13.68 -1.62
C SER A 58 1.33 -12.46 -1.37
N VAL A 59 1.92 -11.26 -1.38
CA VAL A 59 1.16 -10.01 -1.22
C VAL A 59 0.19 -9.81 -2.39
N LYS A 60 0.64 -10.02 -3.64
CA LYS A 60 -0.24 -9.94 -4.81
C LYS A 60 -1.42 -10.91 -4.71
N ARG A 61 -1.16 -12.16 -4.31
CA ARG A 61 -2.22 -13.16 -4.12
C ARG A 61 -3.22 -12.74 -3.04
N LEU A 62 -2.72 -12.23 -1.90
CA LEU A 62 -3.56 -11.75 -0.81
C LEU A 62 -4.47 -10.59 -1.24
N ILE A 63 -3.96 -9.64 -2.03
CA ILE A 63 -4.78 -8.54 -2.57
C ILE A 63 -5.91 -9.08 -3.45
N LYS A 64 -5.62 -10.06 -4.32
CA LYS A 64 -6.63 -10.67 -5.19
C LYS A 64 -7.67 -11.47 -4.42
N GLU A 65 -7.24 -12.23 -3.41
CA GLU A 65 -8.14 -12.97 -2.52
C GLU A 65 -9.05 -12.02 -1.76
N ALA A 66 -8.52 -10.90 -1.25
CA ALA A 66 -9.32 -9.87 -0.58
C ALA A 66 -10.31 -9.19 -1.55
N ALA A 67 -9.89 -8.88 -2.77
CA ALA A 67 -10.75 -8.31 -3.80
C ALA A 67 -11.90 -9.26 -4.20
N SER A 68 -11.60 -10.55 -4.35
CA SER A 68 -12.62 -11.58 -4.62
C SER A 68 -13.58 -11.75 -3.44
N ALA A 69 -13.07 -11.77 -2.20
CA ALA A 69 -13.89 -11.84 -1.00
C ALA A 69 -14.80 -10.60 -0.82
N ALA A 70 -14.41 -9.46 -1.38
CA ALA A 70 -15.22 -8.25 -1.43
C ALA A 70 -16.31 -8.29 -2.53
N GLY A 71 -16.41 -9.38 -3.31
CA GLY A 71 -17.42 -9.56 -4.35
C GLY A 71 -17.12 -8.84 -5.67
N LEU A 72 -15.88 -8.42 -5.90
CA LEU A 72 -15.48 -7.82 -7.17
C LEU A 72 -15.49 -8.86 -8.31
N ASP A 73 -15.80 -8.38 -9.51
CA ASP A 73 -15.83 -9.22 -10.70
C ASP A 73 -14.48 -9.92 -10.95
N PRO A 74 -14.46 -11.20 -11.36
CA PRO A 74 -13.21 -11.94 -11.60
C PRO A 74 -12.25 -11.27 -12.60
N SER A 75 -12.74 -10.55 -13.61
CA SER A 75 -11.90 -9.81 -14.55
C SER A 75 -11.18 -8.65 -13.85
N VAL A 76 -11.89 -7.90 -13.01
CA VAL A 76 -11.32 -6.83 -12.18
C VAL A 76 -10.31 -7.40 -11.19
N VAL A 77 -10.62 -8.52 -10.52
CA VAL A 77 -9.70 -9.23 -9.62
C VAL A 77 -8.42 -9.67 -10.36
N ALA A 78 -8.54 -10.10 -11.62
CA ALA A 78 -7.40 -10.51 -12.43
C ALA A 78 -6.42 -9.35 -12.69
N ASP A 79 -6.94 -8.13 -12.85
CA ASP A 79 -6.17 -6.93 -13.14
C ASP A 79 -5.48 -6.32 -11.92
N PHE A 80 -5.87 -6.70 -10.70
CA PHE A 80 -5.16 -6.26 -9.50
C PHE A 80 -3.67 -6.66 -9.51
N SER A 81 -2.83 -5.66 -9.21
CA SER A 81 -1.39 -5.79 -9.08
C SER A 81 -0.91 -5.17 -7.77
N GLY A 82 0.38 -5.35 -7.45
CA GLY A 82 0.97 -4.70 -6.27
C GLY A 82 0.96 -3.16 -6.31
N HIS A 83 0.70 -2.56 -7.48
CA HIS A 83 0.59 -1.11 -7.63
C HIS A 83 -0.85 -0.59 -7.49
N SER A 84 -1.86 -1.44 -7.63
CA SER A 84 -3.27 -1.01 -7.70
C SER A 84 -3.69 -0.20 -6.47
N LEU A 85 -3.36 -0.67 -5.26
CA LEU A 85 -3.65 0.06 -4.01
C LEU A 85 -2.96 1.43 -3.95
N ARG A 86 -1.80 1.57 -4.58
CA ARG A 86 -1.03 2.81 -4.59
C ARG A 86 -1.60 3.81 -5.60
N VAL A 87 -2.13 3.32 -6.72
CA VAL A 87 -2.87 4.14 -7.71
C VAL A 87 -4.18 4.62 -7.10
N GLY A 88 -4.99 3.72 -6.53
CA GLY A 88 -6.26 4.06 -5.89
C GLY A 88 -6.08 5.12 -4.80
N ALA A 89 -5.12 4.93 -3.89
CA ALA A 89 -4.85 5.92 -2.84
C ALA A 89 -4.44 7.31 -3.39
N ALA A 90 -3.79 7.38 -4.55
CA ALA A 90 -3.47 8.67 -5.18
C ALA A 90 -4.73 9.37 -5.70
N GLN A 91 -5.63 8.59 -6.33
CA GLN A 91 -6.89 9.08 -6.87
C GLN A 91 -7.85 9.49 -5.75
N ASP A 92 -7.93 8.72 -4.66
CA ASP A 92 -8.75 9.05 -3.49
C ASP A 92 -8.31 10.38 -2.86
N LEU A 93 -6.99 10.61 -2.74
CA LEU A 93 -6.47 11.87 -2.20
C LEU A 93 -6.77 13.04 -3.12
N LEU A 94 -6.69 12.85 -4.45
CA LEU A 94 -7.10 13.87 -5.40
C LEU A 94 -8.60 14.16 -5.28
N GLY A 95 -9.44 13.13 -5.23
CA GLY A 95 -10.90 13.23 -5.02
C GLY A 95 -11.26 13.94 -3.71
N ALA A 96 -10.43 13.82 -2.68
CA ALA A 96 -10.55 14.54 -1.41
C ALA A 96 -9.99 15.97 -1.46
N GLY A 97 -9.64 16.50 -2.63
CA GLY A 97 -9.17 17.87 -2.84
C GLY A 97 -7.73 18.13 -2.38
N GLN A 98 -6.91 17.09 -2.18
CA GLN A 98 -5.51 17.28 -1.80
C GLN A 98 -4.69 17.77 -2.99
N ASP A 99 -3.77 18.70 -2.73
CA ASP A 99 -2.89 19.22 -3.77
C ASP A 99 -1.83 18.20 -4.20
N THR A 100 -1.29 18.40 -5.40
CA THR A 100 -0.26 17.54 -6.00
C THR A 100 0.95 17.36 -5.10
N ALA A 101 1.44 18.39 -4.41
CA ALA A 101 2.63 18.28 -3.57
C ALA A 101 2.35 17.42 -2.32
N SER A 102 1.16 17.53 -1.73
CA SER A 102 0.71 16.69 -0.63
C SER A 102 0.59 15.23 -1.03
N ILE A 103 -0.01 14.95 -2.20
CA ILE A 103 -0.11 13.59 -2.76
C ILE A 103 1.29 13.02 -3.04
N MET A 104 2.16 13.80 -3.68
CA MET A 104 3.56 13.44 -3.94
C MET A 104 4.31 13.06 -2.66
N ARG A 105 4.15 13.86 -1.59
CA ARG A 105 4.75 13.59 -0.28
C ARG A 105 4.19 12.31 0.34
N ALA A 106 2.87 12.12 0.31
CA ALA A 106 2.20 10.94 0.85
C ALA A 106 2.68 9.65 0.18
N GLY A 107 2.68 9.58 -1.15
CA GLY A 107 3.16 8.40 -1.86
C GLY A 107 4.69 8.33 -1.98
N GLY A 108 5.42 9.42 -1.84
CA GLY A 108 6.87 9.45 -2.07
C GLY A 108 7.25 9.40 -3.55
N TRP A 109 6.43 10.00 -4.41
CA TRP A 109 6.77 10.18 -5.82
C TRP A 109 7.69 11.39 -5.98
N LYS A 110 8.79 11.22 -6.71
CA LYS A 110 9.72 12.32 -7.03
C LYS A 110 9.42 13.02 -8.35
N SER A 111 8.57 12.42 -9.20
CA SER A 111 8.24 12.93 -10.52
C SER A 111 6.74 13.15 -10.64
N VAL A 112 6.36 14.35 -11.07
CA VAL A 112 4.96 14.72 -11.37
C VAL A 112 4.41 13.85 -12.51
N ASN A 113 5.23 13.53 -13.51
CA ASN A 113 4.79 12.69 -14.64
C ASN A 113 4.35 11.29 -14.21
N VAL A 114 5.01 10.71 -13.20
CA VAL A 114 4.61 9.41 -12.64
C VAL A 114 3.29 9.52 -11.90
N LEU A 115 3.09 10.61 -11.15
CA LEU A 115 1.82 10.84 -10.45
C LEU A 115 0.69 11.10 -11.46
N ALA A 116 0.91 11.92 -12.48
CA ALA A 116 -0.08 12.20 -13.52
C ALA A 116 -0.63 10.91 -14.15
N ARG A 117 0.24 9.95 -14.47
CA ARG A 117 -0.18 8.62 -14.97
C ARG A 117 -1.07 7.84 -14.00
N TYR A 118 -0.90 8.01 -12.69
CA TYR A 118 -1.76 7.36 -11.70
C TYR A 118 -3.09 8.08 -11.51
N LEU A 119 -3.16 9.36 -11.88
CA LEU A 119 -4.35 10.19 -11.79
C LEU A 119 -5.18 10.18 -13.10
N GLU A 120 -4.72 9.52 -14.17
CA GLU A 120 -5.40 9.48 -15.48
C GLU A 120 -6.87 9.04 -15.42
N GLN A 121 -7.22 8.18 -14.44
CA GLN A 121 -8.58 7.65 -14.26
C GLN A 121 -9.30 8.26 -13.06
N ALA A 122 -8.75 9.31 -12.44
CA ALA A 122 -9.40 9.96 -11.32
C ALA A 122 -10.58 10.81 -11.83
N GLU A 123 -11.80 10.42 -11.45
CA GLU A 123 -12.98 11.25 -11.68
C GLU A 123 -13.01 12.41 -10.68
N HIS A 124 -12.34 13.51 -11.02
CA HIS A 124 -12.37 14.75 -10.24
C HIS A 124 -12.91 15.90 -11.10
N ASN A 125 -14.09 16.42 -10.77
CA ASN A 125 -14.65 17.58 -11.46
C ASN A 125 -13.98 18.86 -10.95
N VAL A 126 -13.13 19.47 -11.79
CA VAL A 126 -12.40 20.71 -11.47
C VAL A 126 -13.24 21.98 -11.69
N TRP A 127 -14.48 21.86 -12.16
CA TRP A 127 -15.34 22.96 -12.57
C TRP A 127 -16.57 23.15 -11.67
N VAL A 128 -16.59 22.56 -10.48
CA VAL A 128 -17.65 22.75 -9.46
C VAL A 128 -17.10 23.52 -8.28
#